data_AF-A0A950RU36-F1
#
_entry.id   AF-A0A950RU36-F1
#
_cell.length_a   1.000
_cell.length_b   1.000
_cell.length_c   1.000
_cell.angle_alpha   90.00
_cell.angle_beta   90.00
_cell.angle_gamma   90.00
#
_symmetry.space_group_name_H-M   'P 1'
#
loop_
_entity.id
_entity.type
_entity.pdbx_description
1 polymer ?
#
loop_
_entity_poly.entity_id
_entity_poly.type
_entity_poly.pdbx_seq_one_letter_code
_entity_poly.pdbx_strand_id
1 'polypeptide(L)'
;MPTAVPTEAPTVAPTTAPTDGTAAVATDAPAVPDAQAGAVDAQPDDSQPQPTDASCPTAVAPLPAPGSPGAQGFFRSFRTPLPPTPLYDPPGQKRVGLQVGHWQLDQLPTELKGLGAGASGGGKQEWQVNLDVAQRAAALLQSDGIEADVLPATVPEHYRANAFLAIHADGDTTGQTRGFKVARPGFSSVPDVDDELVQSLEDTYGQVTNLPRDDEHISLRMRYYYAFNSRRYCHAVAPGVPQAIIEMAYLTNATDRQYLIGNPQLLAQGIADSMERFLSTLP
;
A
#
# COMPACT_ATOMS: atom_id res chain seq x y z
N MET A 1 -4.88 -55.18 49.18
CA MET A 1 -5.48 -53.83 49.27
C MET A 1 -4.49 -52.85 48.65
N PRO A 2 -4.85 -52.00 47.68
CA PRO A 2 -5.64 -52.15 46.45
C PRO A 2 -4.71 -52.19 45.20
N THR A 3 -4.96 -53.01 44.18
CA THR A 3 -5.83 -52.82 42.99
C THR A 3 -5.13 -52.18 41.79
N ALA A 4 -5.16 -52.94 40.68
CA ALA A 4 -4.62 -52.67 39.36
C ALA A 4 -5.40 -51.59 38.59
N VAL A 5 -4.71 -50.89 37.69
CA VAL A 5 -5.18 -50.54 36.33
C VAL A 5 -3.96 -50.39 35.41
N PRO A 6 -3.82 -51.17 34.33
CA PRO A 6 -3.15 -50.71 33.13
C PRO A 6 -4.20 -50.36 32.06
N THR A 7 -4.11 -49.12 31.56
CA THR A 7 -4.95 -48.58 30.49
C THR A 7 -4.53 -49.17 29.16
N GLU A 8 -5.50 -49.80 28.48
CA GLU A 8 -5.39 -50.40 27.15
C GLU A 8 -5.38 -49.30 26.08
N ALA A 9 -4.41 -49.36 25.16
CA ALA A 9 -4.32 -48.47 24.00
C ALA A 9 -5.14 -49.04 22.82
N PRO A 10 -5.80 -48.20 22.01
CA PRO A 10 -6.66 -48.70 20.94
C PRO A 10 -5.87 -49.23 19.74
N THR A 11 -6.18 -50.45 19.34
CA THR A 11 -5.69 -51.14 18.15
C THR A 11 -6.25 -50.50 16.88
N VAL A 12 -5.37 -49.95 16.04
CA VAL A 12 -5.71 -49.48 14.68
C VAL A 12 -5.53 -50.62 13.70
N ALA A 13 -6.61 -51.05 13.05
CA ALA A 13 -6.59 -52.05 11.98
C ALA A 13 -6.11 -51.43 10.65
N PRO A 14 -5.36 -52.16 9.81
CA PRO A 14 -4.93 -51.68 8.51
C PRO A 14 -6.07 -51.84 7.49
N THR A 15 -6.47 -50.75 6.84
CA THR A 15 -7.38 -50.82 5.68
C THR A 15 -6.55 -50.79 4.41
N THR A 16 -6.71 -51.85 3.62
CA THR A 16 -6.08 -52.11 2.34
C THR A 16 -6.67 -51.25 1.22
N ALA A 17 -5.80 -50.74 0.36
CA ALA A 17 -6.13 -50.16 -0.93
C ALA A 17 -6.55 -51.23 -1.95
N PRO A 18 -7.40 -50.88 -2.93
CA PRO A 18 -7.38 -51.52 -4.24
C PRO A 18 -6.92 -50.53 -5.33
N THR A 19 -6.01 -51.03 -6.16
CA THR A 19 -5.49 -50.43 -7.39
C THR A 19 -6.39 -50.72 -8.61
N ASP A 20 -6.38 -49.75 -9.51
CA ASP A 20 -6.51 -49.78 -10.97
C ASP A 20 -7.75 -50.35 -11.67
N GLY A 21 -8.41 -49.46 -12.42
CA GLY A 21 -9.29 -49.76 -13.55
C GLY A 21 -9.23 -48.63 -14.58
N THR A 22 -8.44 -48.82 -15.63
CA THR A 22 -8.34 -47.98 -16.83
C THR A 22 -9.58 -48.11 -17.71
N ALA A 23 -10.14 -47.00 -18.17
CA ALA A 23 -10.86 -46.90 -19.45
C ALA A 23 -10.91 -45.44 -19.92
N ALA A 24 -10.60 -45.24 -21.20
CA ALA A 24 -10.46 -43.96 -21.85
C ALA A 24 -11.72 -43.57 -22.66
N VAL A 25 -11.73 -42.28 -23.03
CA VAL A 25 -12.44 -41.62 -24.15
C VAL A 25 -13.90 -41.21 -23.90
N ALA A 26 -14.14 -39.90 -23.82
CA ALA A 26 -14.77 -39.12 -24.91
C ALA A 26 -14.98 -37.65 -24.48
N THR A 27 -14.46 -36.76 -25.31
CA THR A 27 -14.69 -35.31 -25.33
C THR A 27 -16.09 -35.00 -25.81
N ASP A 28 -16.83 -34.13 -25.12
CA ASP A 28 -17.89 -33.35 -25.77
C ASP A 28 -18.08 -32.01 -25.05
N ALA A 29 -17.82 -30.94 -25.78
CA ALA A 29 -17.99 -29.55 -25.37
C ALA A 29 -19.14 -28.96 -26.22
N PRO A 30 -20.14 -28.32 -25.63
CA PRO A 30 -21.21 -27.73 -26.44
C PRO A 30 -20.73 -26.44 -27.09
N ALA A 31 -20.89 -26.39 -28.41
CA ALA A 31 -20.65 -25.22 -29.27
C ALA A 31 -21.67 -24.10 -28.97
N VAL A 32 -21.18 -22.86 -28.93
CA VAL A 32 -21.98 -21.63 -28.92
C VAL A 32 -21.79 -20.94 -30.28
N PRO A 33 -22.86 -20.47 -30.96
CA PRO A 33 -22.77 -20.06 -32.36
C PRO A 33 -22.21 -18.64 -32.54
N ASP A 34 -21.53 -18.47 -33.68
CA ASP A 34 -21.04 -17.23 -34.27
C ASP A 34 -22.12 -16.14 -34.35
N ALA A 35 -21.79 -14.95 -33.86
CA ALA A 35 -22.48 -13.70 -34.19
C ALA A 35 -21.44 -12.60 -34.44
N GLN A 36 -21.23 -12.27 -35.71
CA GLN A 36 -20.52 -11.08 -36.15
C GLN A 36 -21.43 -9.85 -36.17
N ALA A 37 -20.77 -8.69 -36.04
CA ALA A 37 -21.12 -7.34 -36.48
C ALA A 37 -21.71 -6.37 -35.44
N GLY A 38 -20.94 -5.32 -35.18
CA GLY A 38 -21.38 -4.11 -34.47
C GLY A 38 -20.24 -3.31 -33.84
N ALA A 39 -19.18 -3.00 -34.59
CA ALA A 39 -18.19 -2.02 -34.14
C ALA A 39 -18.84 -0.64 -34.08
N VAL A 40 -19.12 -0.15 -32.88
CA VAL A 40 -19.42 1.25 -32.63
C VAL A 40 -18.12 1.95 -32.26
N ASP A 41 -17.62 2.71 -33.23
CA ASP A 41 -16.48 3.61 -33.09
C ASP A 41 -16.85 4.70 -32.08
N ALA A 42 -16.44 4.52 -30.82
CA ALA A 42 -16.51 5.56 -29.81
C ALA A 42 -15.19 6.32 -29.83
N GLN A 43 -15.11 7.30 -30.72
CA GLN A 43 -14.03 8.28 -30.74
C GLN A 43 -14.11 9.12 -29.44
N PRO A 44 -13.06 9.20 -28.62
CA PRO A 44 -13.07 10.09 -27.46
C PRO A 44 -13.09 11.56 -27.93
N ASP A 45 -14.01 12.33 -27.35
CA ASP A 45 -14.16 13.76 -27.55
C ASP A 45 -13.00 14.50 -26.86
N ASP A 46 -12.04 14.94 -27.67
CA ASP A 46 -10.76 15.58 -27.27
C ASP A 46 -10.92 17.06 -26.84
N SER A 47 -12.09 17.42 -26.31
CA SER A 47 -12.49 18.82 -26.09
C SER A 47 -12.35 19.29 -24.64
N GLN A 48 -11.35 18.79 -23.89
CA GLN A 48 -10.93 19.44 -22.65
C GLN A 48 -9.39 19.55 -22.60
N PRO A 49 -8.83 20.72 -22.27
CA PRO A 49 -7.40 20.83 -22.07
C PRO A 49 -6.98 19.98 -20.86
N GLN A 50 -6.38 18.83 -21.14
CA GLN A 50 -5.68 18.00 -20.16
C GLN A 50 -4.68 18.90 -19.41
N PRO A 51 -4.64 18.88 -18.05
CA PRO A 51 -3.57 19.53 -17.32
C PRO A 51 -2.26 18.91 -17.81
N THR A 52 -1.42 19.73 -18.44
CA THR A 52 -0.16 19.37 -19.10
C THR A 52 0.45 18.10 -18.53
N ASP A 53 0.61 17.08 -19.38
CA ASP A 53 1.44 15.91 -19.08
C ASP A 53 2.72 16.43 -18.43
N ALA A 54 2.84 16.21 -17.11
CA ALA A 54 4.02 16.60 -16.38
C ALA A 54 5.13 15.74 -16.96
N SER A 55 5.92 16.28 -17.88
CA SER A 55 7.08 15.56 -18.39
C SER A 55 7.98 15.28 -17.20
N CYS A 56 8.36 14.01 -17.04
CA CYS A 56 9.42 13.58 -16.14
C CYS A 56 10.51 14.64 -15.97
N PRO A 57 10.86 15.09 -14.75
CA PRO A 57 11.91 16.08 -14.57
C PRO A 57 13.20 15.58 -15.24
N THR A 58 13.57 16.22 -16.36
CA THR A 58 14.78 15.86 -17.11
C THR A 58 15.99 16.00 -16.20
N ALA A 59 16.79 14.93 -16.10
CA ALA A 59 18.07 14.81 -15.40
C ALA A 59 18.37 15.97 -14.43
N VAL A 60 17.90 15.83 -13.19
CA VAL A 60 18.12 16.80 -12.11
C VAL A 60 19.62 17.11 -12.04
N ALA A 61 19.98 18.39 -12.15
CA ALA A 61 21.35 18.84 -11.90
C ALA A 61 21.88 18.22 -10.60
N PRO A 62 23.17 17.83 -10.52
CA PRO A 62 23.70 17.16 -9.33
C PRO A 62 23.33 17.92 -8.05
N LEU A 63 22.80 17.19 -7.06
CA LEU A 63 22.46 17.79 -5.77
C LEU A 63 23.71 18.50 -5.19
N PRO A 64 23.55 19.69 -4.58
CA PRO A 64 24.68 20.37 -3.97
C PRO A 64 25.27 19.49 -2.87
N ALA A 65 26.60 19.39 -2.84
CA ALA A 65 27.30 18.61 -1.82
C ALA A 65 26.92 19.09 -0.41
N PRO A 66 26.77 18.18 0.58
CA PRO A 66 26.52 18.58 1.96
C PRO A 66 27.56 19.61 2.43
N GLY A 67 27.09 20.74 2.98
CA GLY A 67 27.95 21.82 3.48
C GLY A 67 28.41 22.86 2.44
N SER A 68 28.08 22.70 1.16
CA SER A 68 28.38 23.73 0.14
C SER A 68 27.53 25.00 0.33
N PRO A 69 28.03 26.19 -0.07
CA PRO A 69 27.26 27.43 0.01
C PRO A 69 25.91 27.30 -0.72
N GLY A 70 24.82 27.66 -0.05
CA GLY A 70 23.46 27.56 -0.60
C GLY A 70 22.81 26.17 -0.50
N ALA A 71 23.54 25.10 -0.14
CA ALA A 71 22.99 23.75 -0.01
C ALA A 71 21.81 23.69 0.97
N GLN A 72 21.93 24.38 2.12
CA GLN A 72 20.86 24.40 3.11
C GLN A 72 19.58 25.07 2.57
N GLY A 73 19.71 26.17 1.81
CA GLY A 73 18.59 26.84 1.17
C GLY A 73 17.96 25.97 0.08
N PHE A 74 18.80 25.32 -0.73
CA PHE A 74 18.36 24.37 -1.76
C PHE A 74 17.54 23.21 -1.16
N PHE A 75 18.04 22.53 -0.13
CA PHE A 75 17.29 21.42 0.49
C PHE A 75 16.03 21.89 1.24
N ARG A 76 16.01 23.11 1.78
CA ARG A 76 14.80 23.71 2.35
C ARG A 76 13.73 24.00 1.28
N SER A 77 14.12 24.32 0.04
CA SER A 77 13.16 24.59 -1.04
C SER A 77 12.29 23.36 -1.40
N PHE A 78 12.78 22.14 -1.13
CA PHE A 78 11.97 20.91 -1.28
C PHE A 78 10.88 20.76 -0.23
N ARG A 79 10.85 21.62 0.80
CA ARG A 79 9.77 21.69 1.79
C ARG A 79 8.75 22.79 1.47
N THR A 80 8.99 23.60 0.44
CA THR A 80 8.02 24.58 -0.02
C THR A 80 6.78 23.84 -0.53
N PRO A 81 5.57 24.22 -0.10
CA PRO A 81 4.33 23.64 -0.60
C PRO A 81 4.29 23.60 -2.13
N LEU A 82 3.74 22.52 -2.68
CA LEU A 82 3.41 22.45 -4.09
C LEU A 82 2.32 23.48 -4.41
N PRO A 83 2.25 23.99 -5.66
CA PRO A 83 1.13 24.83 -6.08
C PRO A 83 -0.20 24.11 -5.82
N PRO A 84 -1.23 24.82 -5.32
CA PRO A 84 -2.57 24.27 -5.23
C PRO A 84 -3.00 23.68 -6.56
N THR A 85 -3.49 22.45 -6.55
CA THR A 85 -3.90 21.71 -7.74
C THR A 85 -5.34 21.24 -7.54
N PRO A 86 -6.20 21.24 -8.57
CA PRO A 86 -7.53 20.65 -8.46
C PRO A 86 -7.44 19.22 -7.94
N LEU A 87 -8.38 18.86 -7.08
CA LEU A 87 -8.53 17.50 -6.59
C LEU A 87 -8.73 16.54 -7.77
N TYR A 88 -7.92 15.47 -7.81
CA TYR A 88 -8.11 14.39 -8.78
C TYR A 88 -9.25 13.49 -8.30
N ASP A 89 -10.44 13.74 -8.83
CA ASP A 89 -11.62 12.93 -8.54
C ASP A 89 -12.46 12.71 -9.82
N PRO A 90 -12.00 11.85 -10.75
CA PRO A 90 -12.75 11.56 -11.95
C PRO A 90 -14.07 10.84 -11.60
N PRO A 91 -15.13 11.03 -12.42
CA PRO A 91 -16.37 10.30 -12.23
C PRO A 91 -16.18 8.79 -12.46
N GLY A 92 -17.00 7.98 -11.80
CA GLY A 92 -17.01 6.52 -11.97
C GLY A 92 -16.54 5.78 -10.73
N GLN A 93 -16.04 4.57 -10.94
CA GLN A 93 -15.54 3.70 -9.88
C GLN A 93 -14.30 4.32 -9.22
N LYS A 94 -14.29 4.40 -7.89
CA LYS A 94 -13.15 4.94 -7.15
C LYS A 94 -11.97 3.95 -7.22
N ARG A 95 -10.76 4.49 -7.26
CA ARG A 95 -9.50 3.76 -7.31
C ARG A 95 -8.55 4.20 -6.19
N VAL A 96 -7.84 3.26 -5.60
CA VAL A 96 -6.82 3.49 -4.57
C VAL A 96 -5.49 2.84 -4.97
N GLY A 97 -4.39 3.57 -4.79
CA GLY A 97 -3.04 3.00 -4.84
C GLY A 97 -2.54 2.61 -3.46
N LEU A 98 -2.26 1.32 -3.25
CA LEU A 98 -1.66 0.77 -2.04
C LEU A 98 -0.21 0.41 -2.31
N GLN A 99 0.71 1.30 -1.96
CA GLN A 99 2.13 1.09 -2.19
C GLN A 99 2.78 0.31 -1.04
N VAL A 100 3.43 -0.79 -1.39
CA VAL A 100 4.13 -1.67 -0.46
C VAL A 100 5.56 -1.16 -0.26
N GLY A 101 5.80 -0.57 0.91
CA GLY A 101 7.13 -0.12 1.32
C GLY A 101 8.16 -1.25 1.22
N HIS A 102 9.34 -0.93 0.67
CA HIS A 102 10.50 -1.82 0.56
C HIS A 102 10.34 -3.05 -0.37
N TRP A 103 9.21 -3.21 -1.07
CA TRP A 103 9.02 -4.32 -2.00
C TRP A 103 9.68 -4.07 -3.36
N GLN A 104 10.36 -5.09 -3.90
CA GLN A 104 11.06 -5.08 -5.20
C GLN A 104 12.16 -4.00 -5.34
N LEU A 105 12.99 -3.82 -4.29
CA LEU A 105 14.09 -2.85 -4.32
C LEU A 105 15.17 -3.15 -5.36
N ASP A 106 15.23 -4.38 -5.87
CA ASP A 106 16.12 -4.80 -6.96
C ASP A 106 15.69 -4.23 -8.33
N GLN A 107 14.45 -3.72 -8.44
CA GLN A 107 13.87 -3.16 -9.67
C GLN A 107 13.80 -1.63 -9.65
N LEU A 108 14.48 -0.97 -8.70
CA LEU A 108 14.40 0.48 -8.58
C LEU A 108 14.99 1.21 -9.79
N PRO A 109 14.32 2.23 -10.31
CA PRO A 109 14.90 3.13 -11.29
C PRO A 109 16.07 3.89 -10.67
N THR A 110 16.96 4.42 -11.52
CA THR A 110 18.18 5.11 -11.05
C THR A 110 17.88 6.27 -10.09
N GLU A 111 16.78 6.98 -10.26
CA GLU A 111 16.38 8.09 -9.38
C GLU A 111 16.05 7.65 -7.94
N LEU A 112 15.66 6.39 -7.75
CA LEU A 112 15.30 5.81 -6.44
C LEU A 112 16.43 4.95 -5.84
N LYS A 113 17.60 4.88 -6.49
CA LYS A 113 18.76 4.16 -5.93
C LYS A 113 19.10 4.70 -4.54
N GLY A 114 19.19 3.80 -3.56
CA GLY A 114 19.52 4.12 -2.18
C GLY A 114 18.36 4.01 -1.19
N LEU A 115 17.14 3.66 -1.64
CA LEU A 115 16.09 3.21 -0.72
C LEU A 115 16.57 1.95 0.02
N GLY A 116 16.40 1.94 1.35
CA GLY A 116 16.85 0.85 2.22
C GLY A 116 15.86 -0.31 2.30
N ALA A 117 16.28 -1.42 2.91
CA ALA A 117 15.48 -2.65 3.02
C ALA A 117 14.37 -2.62 4.08
N GLY A 118 14.26 -1.54 4.86
CA GLY A 118 13.27 -1.41 5.93
C GLY A 118 13.65 -2.13 7.21
N ALA A 119 12.66 -2.32 8.08
CA ALA A 119 12.80 -3.05 9.34
C ALA A 119 12.83 -4.58 9.16
N SER A 120 13.21 -5.28 10.23
CA SER A 120 13.06 -6.74 10.31
C SER A 120 12.73 -7.16 11.74
N GLY A 121 11.98 -8.25 11.90
CA GLY A 121 11.57 -8.74 13.20
C GLY A 121 10.68 -9.97 13.08
N GLY A 122 10.71 -10.86 14.09
CA GLY A 122 9.88 -12.06 14.11
C GLY A 122 10.08 -13.01 12.91
N GLY A 123 11.28 -13.02 12.32
CA GLY A 123 11.59 -13.85 11.14
C GLY A 123 11.03 -13.30 9.82
N LYS A 124 10.55 -12.06 9.78
CA LYS A 124 10.06 -11.37 8.58
C LYS A 124 10.84 -10.09 8.31
N GLN A 125 10.98 -9.77 7.03
CA GLN A 125 11.35 -8.44 6.55
C GLN A 125 10.10 -7.57 6.41
N GLU A 126 10.25 -6.27 6.55
CA GLU A 126 9.15 -5.30 6.47
C GLU A 126 8.30 -5.45 5.19
N TRP A 127 8.95 -5.55 4.03
CA TRP A 127 8.23 -5.70 2.76
C TRP A 127 7.31 -6.92 2.72
N GLN A 128 7.63 -7.99 3.47
CA GLN A 128 6.82 -9.21 3.50
C GLN A 128 5.52 -8.99 4.26
N VAL A 129 5.57 -8.24 5.38
CA VAL A 129 4.35 -7.93 6.16
C VAL A 129 3.52 -6.86 5.45
N ASN A 130 4.18 -5.86 4.86
CA ASN A 130 3.51 -4.82 4.08
C ASN A 130 2.75 -5.43 2.88
N LEU A 131 3.38 -6.37 2.16
CA LEU A 131 2.77 -7.00 0.99
C LEU A 131 1.53 -7.82 1.36
N ASP A 132 1.61 -8.63 2.41
CA ASP A 132 0.48 -9.46 2.86
C ASP A 132 -0.71 -8.59 3.29
N VAL A 133 -0.46 -7.53 4.07
CA VAL A 133 -1.52 -6.61 4.48
C VAL A 133 -2.11 -5.85 3.28
N ALA A 134 -1.27 -5.33 2.37
CA ALA A 134 -1.73 -4.60 1.19
C ALA A 134 -2.57 -5.47 0.25
N GLN A 135 -2.18 -6.73 0.03
CA GLN A 135 -2.95 -7.66 -0.80
C GLN A 135 -4.33 -7.98 -0.21
N ARG A 136 -4.40 -8.14 1.13
CA ARG A 136 -5.67 -8.35 1.83
C ARG A 136 -6.55 -7.11 1.79
N ALA A 137 -5.98 -5.93 2.03
CA ALA A 137 -6.71 -4.67 1.97
C ALA A 137 -7.26 -4.41 0.56
N ALA A 138 -6.46 -4.68 -0.48
CA ALA A 138 -6.90 -4.60 -1.86
C ALA A 138 -8.08 -5.54 -2.15
N ALA A 139 -8.04 -6.79 -1.65
CA ALA A 139 -9.13 -7.73 -1.84
C ALA A 139 -10.44 -7.28 -1.17
N LEU A 140 -10.35 -6.66 0.02
CA LEU A 140 -11.51 -6.08 0.72
C LEU A 140 -12.10 -4.91 -0.08
N LEU A 141 -11.28 -3.93 -0.44
CA LEU A 141 -11.69 -2.78 -1.26
C LEU A 141 -12.34 -3.22 -2.58
N GLN A 142 -11.76 -4.21 -3.25
CA GLN A 142 -12.31 -4.76 -4.49
C GLN A 142 -13.66 -5.45 -4.28
N SER A 143 -13.87 -6.10 -3.14
CA SER A 143 -15.18 -6.69 -2.80
C SER A 143 -16.27 -5.64 -2.55
N ASP A 144 -15.87 -4.44 -2.15
CA ASP A 144 -16.75 -3.28 -1.94
C ASP A 144 -16.84 -2.36 -3.19
N GLY A 145 -16.34 -2.83 -4.33
CA GLY A 145 -16.47 -2.14 -5.60
C GLY A 145 -15.49 -0.98 -5.79
N ILE A 146 -14.38 -0.96 -5.05
CA ILE A 146 -13.29 0.01 -5.21
C ILE A 146 -12.13 -0.66 -5.95
N GLU A 147 -11.61 -0.04 -7.00
CA GLU A 147 -10.39 -0.54 -7.65
C GLU A 147 -9.19 -0.32 -6.73
N ALA A 148 -8.34 -1.33 -6.58
CA ALA A 148 -7.15 -1.26 -5.73
C ALA A 148 -5.91 -1.76 -6.45
N ASP A 149 -4.91 -0.89 -6.60
CA ASP A 149 -3.61 -1.22 -7.17
C ASP A 149 -2.61 -1.53 -6.04
N VAL A 150 -2.06 -2.74 -6.01
CA VAL A 150 -0.94 -3.08 -5.09
C VAL A 150 0.37 -2.77 -5.80
N LEU A 151 1.03 -1.69 -5.37
CA LEU A 151 2.21 -1.14 -6.04
C LEU A 151 3.51 -1.55 -5.33
N PRO A 152 4.61 -1.83 -6.04
CA PRO A 152 5.93 -1.99 -5.43
C PRO A 152 6.50 -0.65 -4.95
N ALA A 153 7.75 -0.66 -4.45
CA ALA A 153 8.46 0.59 -4.15
C ALA A 153 8.50 1.51 -5.38
N THR A 154 8.64 0.98 -6.59
CA THR A 154 8.54 1.77 -7.81
C THR A 154 7.08 2.10 -8.14
N VAL A 155 6.61 3.27 -7.71
CA VAL A 155 5.27 3.81 -8.07
C VAL A 155 5.27 4.17 -9.56
N PRO A 156 4.21 3.88 -10.34
CA PRO A 156 4.11 4.31 -11.74
C PRO A 156 4.35 5.82 -11.89
N GLU A 157 4.91 6.22 -13.03
CA GLU A 157 5.20 7.63 -13.29
C GLU A 157 3.93 8.48 -13.20
N HIS A 158 3.98 9.55 -12.40
CA HIS A 158 2.85 10.45 -12.18
C HIS A 158 1.54 9.73 -11.81
N TYR A 159 1.64 8.74 -10.91
CA TYR A 159 0.51 7.89 -10.53
C TYR A 159 -0.71 8.71 -10.09
N ARG A 160 -1.89 8.29 -10.58
CA ARG A 160 -3.18 8.92 -10.29
C ARG A 160 -4.19 7.87 -9.82
N ALA A 161 -4.87 8.21 -8.74
CA ALA A 161 -5.96 7.47 -8.11
C ALA A 161 -6.78 8.46 -7.27
N ASN A 162 -7.97 8.09 -6.80
CA ASN A 162 -8.73 8.94 -5.88
C ASN A 162 -8.03 9.06 -4.50
N ALA A 163 -7.20 8.08 -4.15
CA ALA A 163 -6.31 8.15 -2.99
C ALA A 163 -5.05 7.30 -3.19
N PHE A 164 -3.96 7.67 -2.52
CA PHE A 164 -2.73 6.90 -2.44
C PHE A 164 -2.29 6.70 -0.98
N LEU A 165 -1.96 5.46 -0.62
CA LEU A 165 -1.46 5.08 0.70
C LEU A 165 -0.15 4.32 0.56
N ALA A 166 0.93 4.89 1.09
CA ALA A 166 2.18 4.18 1.32
C ALA A 166 2.08 3.35 2.61
N ILE A 167 2.25 2.04 2.52
CA ILE A 167 2.12 1.09 3.61
C ILE A 167 3.50 0.64 4.06
N HIS A 168 3.81 0.91 5.32
CA HIS A 168 5.06 0.55 5.98
C HIS A 168 4.81 -0.12 7.35
N ALA A 169 5.84 -0.73 7.92
CA ALA A 169 5.85 -1.20 9.29
C ALA A 169 7.16 -0.80 9.96
N ASP A 170 7.06 -0.01 11.03
CA ASP A 170 8.23 0.66 11.58
C ASP A 170 9.14 -0.30 12.34
N GLY A 171 10.34 0.17 12.63
CA GLY A 171 11.30 -0.52 13.48
C GLY A 171 12.09 0.46 14.32
N ASP A 172 12.39 0.05 15.54
CA ASP A 172 13.24 0.78 16.45
C ASP A 172 14.33 -0.14 17.02
N THR A 173 15.42 0.44 17.51
CA THR A 173 16.57 -0.33 18.02
C THR A 173 16.32 -0.94 19.41
N THR A 174 15.28 -0.50 20.12
CA THR A 174 14.97 -0.97 21.49
C THR A 174 13.94 -2.09 21.51
N GLY A 175 13.12 -2.20 20.45
CA GLY A 175 11.99 -3.11 20.36
C GLY A 175 10.85 -2.79 21.34
N GLN A 176 10.86 -1.60 21.96
CA GLN A 176 9.88 -1.17 22.97
C GLN A 176 8.79 -0.28 22.39
N THR A 177 9.11 0.54 21.37
CA THR A 177 8.13 1.41 20.72
C THR A 177 7.03 0.58 20.10
N ARG A 178 5.80 1.10 20.12
CA ARG A 178 4.63 0.38 19.60
C ARG A 178 3.53 1.33 19.15
N GLY A 179 2.59 0.80 18.40
CA GLY A 179 1.48 1.54 17.83
C GLY A 179 1.70 1.91 16.39
N PHE A 180 0.73 2.62 15.84
CA PHE A 180 0.72 3.05 14.45
C PHE A 180 0.83 4.57 14.36
N LYS A 181 1.21 5.07 13.20
CA LYS A 181 1.23 6.51 12.93
C LYS A 181 1.01 6.77 11.45
N VAL A 182 0.41 7.92 11.17
CA VAL A 182 0.04 8.33 9.82
C VAL A 182 0.61 9.72 9.56
N ALA A 183 1.05 9.98 8.34
CA ALA A 183 1.43 11.31 7.93
C ALA A 183 0.98 11.59 6.50
N ARG A 184 0.57 12.83 6.27
CA ARG A 184 0.41 13.38 4.92
C ARG A 184 1.71 14.01 4.40
N PRO A 185 1.78 14.33 3.09
CA PRO A 185 2.84 15.17 2.54
C PRO A 185 2.97 16.51 3.27
N GLY A 186 4.20 16.86 3.67
CA GLY A 186 4.54 18.15 4.26
C GLY A 186 4.50 19.32 3.28
N PHE A 187 4.45 19.03 1.97
CA PHE A 187 4.43 20.01 0.87
C PHE A 187 3.22 19.82 -0.07
N SER A 188 2.11 19.26 0.43
CA SER A 188 0.95 18.88 -0.38
C SER A 188 0.41 20.02 -1.28
N SER A 189 -0.16 19.63 -2.43
CA SER A 189 -0.97 20.48 -3.30
C SER A 189 -2.46 20.53 -2.92
N VAL A 190 -2.91 19.61 -2.05
CA VAL A 190 -4.31 19.45 -1.59
C VAL A 190 -4.35 19.18 -0.07
N PRO A 191 -3.71 20.04 0.77
CA PRO A 191 -3.44 19.73 2.18
C PRO A 191 -4.70 19.45 3.03
N ASP A 192 -5.80 20.15 2.78
CA ASP A 192 -7.03 19.96 3.56
C ASP A 192 -7.65 18.58 3.30
N VAL A 193 -7.59 18.08 2.06
CA VAL A 193 -8.08 16.75 1.68
C VAL A 193 -7.15 15.66 2.18
N ASP A 194 -5.83 15.90 2.16
CA ASP A 194 -4.87 14.98 2.79
C ASP A 194 -5.11 14.86 4.32
N ASP A 195 -5.48 15.95 4.98
CA ASP A 195 -5.81 15.94 6.41
C ASP A 195 -7.07 15.10 6.68
N GLU A 196 -8.08 15.11 5.79
CA GLU A 196 -9.24 14.21 5.87
C GLU A 196 -8.86 12.73 5.70
N LEU A 197 -7.93 12.41 4.79
CA LEU A 197 -7.42 11.04 4.61
C LEU A 197 -6.67 10.57 5.87
N VAL A 198 -5.77 11.41 6.40
CA VAL A 198 -5.04 11.12 7.64
C VAL A 198 -6.01 10.90 8.80
N GLN A 199 -7.02 11.77 8.97
CA GLN A 199 -8.02 11.62 10.03
C GLN A 199 -8.82 10.32 9.88
N SER A 200 -9.21 9.96 8.65
CA SER A 200 -9.94 8.72 8.37
C SER A 200 -9.13 7.48 8.75
N LEU A 201 -7.83 7.48 8.45
CA LEU A 201 -6.89 6.44 8.87
C LEU A 201 -6.71 6.42 10.39
N GLU A 202 -6.43 7.56 11.02
CA GLU A 202 -6.20 7.65 12.47
C GLU A 202 -7.40 7.16 13.29
N ASP A 203 -8.61 7.57 12.92
CA ASP A 203 -9.83 7.14 13.60
C ASP A 203 -10.13 5.67 13.35
N THR A 204 -10.18 5.27 12.08
CA THR A 204 -10.78 3.98 11.69
C THR A 204 -9.77 2.85 11.86
N TYR A 205 -8.52 3.03 11.43
CA TYR A 205 -7.47 2.06 11.69
C TYR A 205 -7.23 1.90 13.20
N GLY A 206 -7.20 3.00 13.96
CA GLY A 206 -7.08 2.98 15.42
C GLY A 206 -8.23 2.23 16.08
N GLN A 207 -9.48 2.47 15.66
CA GLN A 207 -10.66 1.80 16.19
C GLN A 207 -10.69 0.30 15.86
N VAL A 208 -10.39 -0.08 14.61
CA VAL A 208 -10.42 -1.48 14.16
C VAL A 208 -9.31 -2.30 14.82
N THR A 209 -8.11 -1.75 14.92
CA THR A 209 -6.93 -2.47 15.42
C THR A 209 -6.76 -2.37 16.93
N ASN A 210 -7.34 -1.35 17.56
CA ASN A 210 -7.09 -0.96 18.95
C ASN A 210 -5.59 -0.74 19.26
N LEU A 211 -4.79 -0.43 18.24
CA LEU A 211 -3.40 -0.03 18.42
C LEU A 211 -3.32 1.42 18.92
N PRO A 212 -2.38 1.75 19.83
CA PRO A 212 -2.17 3.13 20.20
C PRO A 212 -1.59 3.93 19.03
N ARG A 213 -1.86 5.24 19.02
CA ARG A 213 -1.16 6.18 18.14
C ARG A 213 0.23 6.49 18.66
N ASP A 214 1.16 6.65 17.73
CA ASP A 214 2.55 7.01 18.00
C ASP A 214 2.96 8.30 17.27
N ASP A 215 2.19 9.37 17.51
CA ASP A 215 2.34 10.64 16.80
C ASP A 215 3.68 11.33 17.10
N GLU A 216 4.29 11.02 18.25
CA GLU A 216 5.57 11.56 18.70
C GLU A 216 6.73 11.14 17.77
N HIS A 217 6.61 10.02 17.05
CA HIS A 217 7.64 9.49 16.16
C HIS A 217 7.34 9.70 14.67
N ILE A 218 6.40 10.59 14.31
CA ILE A 218 6.20 10.98 12.90
C ILE A 218 7.45 11.69 12.37
N SER A 219 8.20 10.98 11.52
CA SER A 219 9.50 11.45 11.04
C SER A 219 9.40 12.39 9.84
N LEU A 220 10.48 13.14 9.59
CA LEU A 220 10.63 13.90 8.33
C LEU A 220 10.63 12.99 7.10
N ARG A 221 11.04 11.72 7.22
CA ARG A 221 11.03 10.78 6.09
C ARG A 221 9.61 10.37 5.69
N MET A 222 8.69 10.33 6.65
CA MET A 222 7.27 10.13 6.36
C MET A 222 6.68 11.37 5.68
N ARG A 223 6.86 12.56 6.26
CA ARG A 223 6.29 13.81 5.70
C ARG A 223 6.88 14.21 4.34
N TYR A 224 8.12 13.84 4.07
CA TYR A 224 8.84 14.19 2.83
C TYR A 224 9.23 12.93 2.05
N TYR A 225 8.36 11.93 2.07
CA TYR A 225 8.51 10.67 1.35
C TYR A 225 8.70 10.90 -0.15
N TYR A 226 9.50 10.06 -0.82
CA TYR A 226 9.85 10.30 -2.23
C TYR A 226 8.62 10.23 -3.15
N ALA A 227 7.69 9.30 -2.88
CA ALA A 227 6.49 9.14 -3.71
C ALA A 227 5.58 10.36 -3.65
N PHE A 228 5.69 11.18 -2.61
CA PHE A 228 4.96 12.45 -2.53
C PHE A 228 5.58 13.54 -3.41
N ASN A 229 6.87 13.41 -3.75
CA ASN A 229 7.67 14.50 -4.31
C ASN A 229 7.75 14.42 -5.85
N SER A 230 6.62 14.66 -6.51
CA SER A 230 6.52 14.76 -7.98
C SER A 230 7.32 15.91 -8.61
N ARG A 231 7.83 16.85 -7.80
CA ARG A 231 8.78 17.87 -8.25
C ARG A 231 10.17 17.29 -8.50
N ARG A 232 10.53 16.21 -7.80
CA ARG A 232 11.87 15.63 -7.79
C ARG A 232 11.97 14.28 -8.49
N TYR A 233 10.90 13.48 -8.47
CA TYR A 233 10.90 12.11 -8.97
C TYR A 233 9.82 11.92 -10.03
N CYS A 234 10.11 11.11 -11.04
CA CYS A 234 9.13 10.62 -12.02
C CYS A 234 8.18 9.61 -11.38
N HIS A 235 8.77 8.61 -10.71
CA HIS A 235 8.06 7.52 -10.01
C HIS A 235 7.50 8.03 -8.68
N ALA A 236 6.51 8.92 -8.79
CA ALA A 236 5.84 9.63 -7.72
C ALA A 236 4.38 9.89 -8.10
N VAL A 237 3.57 10.16 -7.09
CA VAL A 237 2.15 10.46 -7.24
C VAL A 237 1.95 11.86 -7.79
N ALA A 238 1.01 12.03 -8.72
CA ALA A 238 0.74 13.32 -9.33
C ALA A 238 0.16 14.35 -8.33
N PRO A 239 0.43 15.65 -8.51
CA PRO A 239 -0.30 16.70 -7.79
C PRO A 239 -1.82 16.58 -7.98
N GLY A 240 -2.57 16.96 -6.96
CA GLY A 240 -4.03 16.85 -6.91
C GLY A 240 -4.56 15.53 -6.34
N VAL A 241 -3.71 14.51 -6.21
CA VAL A 241 -4.08 13.21 -5.60
C VAL A 241 -3.89 13.25 -4.07
N PRO A 242 -4.90 12.91 -3.27
CA PRO A 242 -4.78 12.75 -1.82
C PRO A 242 -3.81 11.63 -1.45
N GLN A 243 -2.92 11.89 -0.49
CA GLN A 243 -1.79 11.02 -0.17
C GLN A 243 -1.54 10.89 1.33
N ALA A 244 -1.25 9.66 1.77
CA ALA A 244 -0.78 9.39 3.12
C ALA A 244 0.28 8.28 3.13
N ILE A 245 1.05 8.23 4.21
CA ILE A 245 1.91 7.12 4.58
C ILE A 245 1.48 6.64 5.97
N ILE A 246 1.30 5.34 6.11
CA ILE A 246 1.02 4.68 7.39
C ILE A 246 2.19 3.76 7.76
N GLU A 247 2.69 3.94 8.98
CA GLU A 247 3.45 2.93 9.68
C GLU A 247 2.45 2.10 10.49
N MET A 248 2.12 0.91 10.01
CA MET A 248 0.99 0.10 10.48
C MET A 248 1.12 -0.34 11.94
N ALA A 249 2.35 -0.70 12.34
CA ALA A 249 2.75 -1.03 13.70
C ALA A 249 4.29 -1.15 13.74
N TYR A 250 4.88 -1.50 14.89
CA TYR A 250 6.31 -1.76 15.00
C TYR A 250 6.66 -3.24 14.80
N LEU A 251 7.37 -3.58 13.72
CA LEU A 251 7.85 -4.94 13.44
C LEU A 251 8.88 -5.44 14.47
N THR A 252 9.63 -4.51 15.07
CA THR A 252 10.60 -4.79 16.14
C THR A 252 9.92 -5.13 17.48
N ASN A 253 8.68 -4.69 17.68
CA ASN A 253 7.93 -4.88 18.92
C ASN A 253 7.19 -6.23 18.96
N ALA A 254 7.33 -6.98 20.06
CA ALA A 254 6.73 -8.31 20.18
C ALA A 254 5.19 -8.31 20.26
N THR A 255 4.60 -7.26 20.83
CA THR A 255 3.15 -7.10 20.93
C THR A 255 2.55 -6.75 19.58
N ASP A 256 3.15 -5.80 18.87
CA ASP A 256 2.65 -5.35 17.57
C ASP A 256 2.82 -6.42 16.48
N ARG A 257 3.84 -7.29 16.60
CA ARG A 257 3.96 -8.48 15.73
C ARG A 257 2.78 -9.44 15.80
N GLN A 258 2.00 -9.45 16.89
CA GLN A 258 0.77 -10.24 16.96
C GLN A 258 -0.25 -9.77 15.92
N TYR A 259 -0.16 -8.53 15.46
CA TYR A 259 -0.99 -7.98 14.38
C TYR A 259 -0.28 -8.13 13.03
N LEU A 260 0.97 -7.66 12.90
CA LEU A 260 1.70 -7.70 11.63
C LEU A 260 1.92 -9.11 11.07
N ILE A 261 2.09 -10.11 11.93
CA ILE A 261 2.38 -11.50 11.55
C ILE A 261 1.27 -12.45 12.02
N GLY A 262 0.77 -12.26 13.24
CA GLY A 262 -0.23 -13.15 13.83
C GLY A 262 -1.65 -12.95 13.30
N ASN A 263 -2.04 -11.70 13.00
CA ASN A 263 -3.37 -11.36 12.51
C ASN A 263 -3.35 -10.19 11.50
N PRO A 264 -2.70 -10.38 10.34
CA PRO A 264 -2.58 -9.33 9.33
C PRO A 264 -3.94 -8.93 8.74
N GLN A 265 -4.95 -9.79 8.85
CA GLN A 265 -6.32 -9.50 8.40
C GLN A 265 -6.93 -8.30 9.13
N LEU A 266 -6.65 -8.13 10.43
CA LEU A 266 -7.18 -6.99 11.19
C LEU A 266 -6.59 -5.66 10.73
N LEU A 267 -5.30 -5.64 10.38
CA LEU A 267 -4.65 -4.46 9.83
C LEU A 267 -5.19 -4.13 8.43
N ALA A 268 -5.39 -5.16 7.60
CA ALA A 268 -5.96 -5.02 6.27
C ALA A 268 -7.39 -4.45 6.31
N GLN A 269 -8.23 -4.93 7.24
CA GLN A 269 -9.56 -4.38 7.47
C GLN A 269 -9.49 -2.91 7.89
N GLY A 270 -8.60 -2.58 8.84
CA GLY A 270 -8.42 -1.19 9.28
C GLY A 270 -8.01 -0.26 8.12
N ILE A 271 -7.17 -0.72 7.19
CA ILE A 271 -6.82 0.05 6.00
C ILE A 271 -8.03 0.18 5.06
N ALA A 272 -8.69 -0.93 4.70
CA ALA A 272 -9.82 -0.90 3.77
C ALA A 272 -10.94 0.04 4.26
N ASP A 273 -11.37 -0.13 5.51
CA ASP A 273 -12.42 0.70 6.13
C ASP A 273 -12.02 2.19 6.17
N SER A 274 -10.75 2.49 6.43
CA SER A 274 -10.25 3.87 6.44
C SER A 274 -10.30 4.50 5.05
N MET A 275 -9.91 3.75 4.03
CA MET A 275 -9.93 4.21 2.64
C MET A 275 -11.37 4.40 2.15
N GLU A 276 -12.27 3.46 2.44
CA GLU A 276 -13.70 3.59 2.14
C GLU A 276 -14.32 4.82 2.80
N ARG A 277 -14.06 5.02 4.09
CA ARG A 277 -14.53 6.19 4.83
C ARG A 277 -14.05 7.47 4.16
N PHE A 278 -12.75 7.57 3.83
CA PHE A 278 -12.21 8.73 3.14
C PHE A 278 -12.85 8.95 1.77
N LEU A 279 -12.96 7.89 0.95
CA LEU A 279 -13.55 8.00 -0.39
C LEU A 279 -15.01 8.49 -0.35
N SER A 280 -15.73 8.22 0.74
CA SER A 280 -17.09 8.72 0.94
C SER A 280 -17.19 10.21 1.29
N THR A 281 -16.06 10.86 1.64
CA THR A 281 -16.01 12.33 1.87
C THR A 281 -15.69 13.10 0.60
N LEU A 282 -15.22 12.42 -0.45
CA LEU A 282 -14.95 13.05 -1.74
C LEU A 282 -16.24 13.57 -2.40
N PRO A 283 -16.18 14.69 -3.14
CA PRO A 283 -17.33 15.36 -3.71
C PRO A 283 -18.05 14.59 -4.85
#